data_AF-A0A7W7DAD6-F1
#
_entry.id   AF-A0A7W7DAD6-F1
#
_cell.length_a   1.000
_cell.length_b   1.000
_cell.length_c   1.000
_cell.angle_alpha   90.00
_cell.angle_beta   90.00
_cell.angle_gamma   90.00
#
_symmetry.space_group_name_H-M   'P 1'
#
loop_
_entity.id
_entity.type
_entity.pdbx_description
1 polymer ?
#
loop_
_entity_poly.entity_id
_entity_poly.type
_entity_poly.pdbx_seq_one_letter_code
_entity_poly.pdbx_strand_id
1 'polypeptide(L)'
;MKTVTPEAPASAERHPERGARLIDRSRFAALFRDGARTRALDALRVHQNSDGGLGNALEPDLRGPGTQPLPVEVAFRVFDELDAFGDPTAHYDAA
;
A
#
# COMPACT_ATOMS: atom_id res chain seq x y z
N MET A 1 1.82 17.65 25.98
CA MET A 1 2.40 16.57 25.14
C MET A 1 1.92 15.24 25.70
N LYS A 2 1.26 14.38 24.91
CA LYS A 2 0.86 13.05 25.41
C LYS A 2 2.05 12.11 25.35
N THR A 3 2.41 11.53 26.49
CA THR A 3 3.48 10.54 26.58
C THR A 3 3.00 9.25 25.94
N VAL A 4 3.77 8.72 24.99
CA VAL A 4 3.52 7.41 24.40
C VAL A 4 3.76 6.37 25.49
N THR A 5 2.77 5.55 25.79
CA THR A 5 2.88 4.49 26.80
C THR A 5 3.71 3.33 26.25
N PRO A 6 4.35 2.52 27.12
CA PRO A 6 5.12 1.34 26.70
C PRO A 6 4.29 0.33 25.90
N GLU A 7 2.97 0.33 26.09
CA GLU A 7 1.98 -0.53 25.43
C GLU A 7 1.62 -0.05 24.00
N ALA A 8 1.93 1.19 23.66
CA ALA A 8 1.55 1.79 22.38
C ALA A 8 2.07 1.02 21.14
N PRO A 9 3.29 0.45 21.13
CA PRO A 9 3.76 -0.37 20.01
C PRO A 9 2.88 -1.61 19.81
N ALA A 10 2.57 -2.34 20.90
CA ALA A 10 1.75 -3.55 20.83
C ALA A 10 0.30 -3.25 20.40
N SER A 11 -0.24 -2.09 20.79
CA SER A 11 -1.57 -1.64 20.36
C SER A 11 -1.59 -1.23 18.87
N ALA A 12 -0.52 -0.59 18.38
CA ALA A 12 -0.35 -0.24 16.97
C ALA A 12 -0.24 -1.49 16.08
N GLU A 13 0.48 -2.52 16.53
CA GLU A 13 0.62 -3.79 15.81
C GLU A 13 -0.69 -4.58 15.66
N ARG A 14 -1.60 -4.50 16.64
CA ARG A 14 -2.90 -5.20 16.60
C ARG A 14 -3.89 -4.59 15.62
N HIS A 15 -3.76 -3.31 15.31
CA HIS A 15 -4.72 -2.58 14.49
C HIS A 15 -4.78 -3.09 13.04
N PRO A 16 -3.66 -3.35 12.34
CA PRO A 16 -3.66 -4.00 11.03
C PRO A 16 -4.36 -5.36 11.00
N GLU A 17 -4.15 -6.18 12.04
CA GLU A 17 -4.62 -7.58 12.08
C GLU A 17 -6.15 -7.70 12.12
N ARG A 18 -6.85 -6.68 12.64
CA ARG A 18 -8.29 -6.77 12.93
C ARG A 18 -9.20 -6.09 11.91
N GLY A 19 -8.67 -5.21 11.06
CA GLY A 19 -9.53 -4.47 10.13
C GLY A 19 -8.85 -3.71 8.99
N ALA A 20 -7.51 -3.80 8.85
CA ALA A 20 -6.85 -3.11 7.75
C ALA A 20 -6.98 -3.88 6.42
N ARG A 21 -6.89 -3.14 5.31
CA ARG A 21 -6.94 -3.71 3.97
C ARG A 21 -5.72 -4.61 3.74
N LEU A 22 -5.83 -5.54 2.79
CA LEU A 22 -4.76 -6.49 2.49
C LEU A 22 -3.43 -5.78 2.16
N ILE A 23 -3.48 -4.70 1.39
CA ILE A 23 -2.30 -3.90 1.05
C ILE A 23 -1.67 -3.26 2.29
N ASP A 24 -2.47 -2.70 3.20
CA ASP A 24 -1.99 -2.07 4.43
C ASP A 24 -1.33 -3.11 5.36
N ARG A 25 -1.95 -4.30 5.50
CA ARG A 25 -1.40 -5.41 6.29
C ARG A 25 -0.09 -5.93 5.71
N SER A 26 -0.04 -6.11 4.40
CA SER A 26 1.15 -6.63 3.71
C SER A 26 2.29 -5.62 3.74
N ARG A 27 1.99 -4.34 3.58
CA ARG A 27 2.95 -3.23 3.69
C ARG A 27 3.47 -3.08 5.11
N PHE A 28 2.60 -3.14 6.12
CA PHE A 28 3.03 -3.15 7.53
C PHE A 28 3.96 -4.33 7.82
N ALA A 29 3.59 -5.53 7.38
CA ALA A 29 4.42 -6.71 7.56
C ALA A 29 5.77 -6.61 6.85
N ALA A 30 5.86 -5.92 5.71
CA ALA A 30 7.14 -5.74 5.00
C ALA A 30 8.05 -4.66 5.63
N LEU A 31 7.47 -3.63 6.23
CA LEU A 31 8.21 -2.49 6.81
C LEU A 31 8.63 -2.73 8.26
N PHE A 32 7.79 -3.41 9.03
CA PHE A 32 7.96 -3.51 10.48
C PHE A 32 8.10 -4.94 10.98
N ARG A 33 7.95 -5.91 10.09
CA ARG A 33 8.19 -7.34 10.36
C ARG A 33 9.10 -7.86 9.26
N ASP A 34 9.62 -9.08 9.43
CA ASP A 34 10.41 -9.76 8.39
C ASP A 34 9.50 -10.32 7.26
N GLY A 35 8.44 -9.58 6.91
CA GLY A 35 7.51 -9.93 5.85
C GLY A 35 8.11 -9.66 4.47
N ALA A 36 7.71 -10.48 3.49
CA ALA A 36 8.19 -10.32 2.12
C ALA A 36 7.57 -9.07 1.46
N ARG A 37 8.41 -8.16 0.95
CA ARG A 37 8.00 -6.98 0.17
C ARG A 37 7.11 -7.35 -1.02
N THR A 38 7.38 -8.49 -1.65
CA THR A 38 6.61 -9.01 -2.78
C THR A 38 5.12 -9.18 -2.47
N ARG A 39 4.73 -9.54 -1.24
CA ARG A 39 3.31 -9.62 -0.88
C ARG A 39 2.60 -8.26 -0.90
N ALA A 40 3.30 -7.19 -0.51
CA ALA A 40 2.75 -5.84 -0.58
C ALA A 40 2.61 -5.38 -2.04
N LEU A 41 3.60 -5.69 -2.88
CA LEU A 41 3.57 -5.39 -4.32
C LEU A 41 2.49 -6.19 -5.05
N ASP A 42 2.28 -7.46 -4.70
CA ASP A 42 1.19 -8.27 -5.25
C ASP A 42 -0.19 -7.75 -4.80
N ALA A 43 -0.33 -7.28 -3.56
CA ALA A 43 -1.55 -6.62 -3.11
C ALA A 43 -1.79 -5.29 -3.83
N LEU A 44 -0.72 -4.54 -4.14
CA LEU A 44 -0.79 -3.30 -4.93
C LEU A 44 -1.24 -3.58 -6.36
N ARG A 45 -0.74 -4.65 -7.00
CA ARG A 45 -1.10 -5.08 -8.36
C ARG A 45 -2.60 -5.27 -8.58
N VAL A 46 -3.34 -5.70 -7.56
CA VAL A 46 -4.80 -5.88 -7.63
C VAL A 46 -5.52 -4.57 -7.95
N HIS A 47 -4.88 -3.42 -7.68
CA HIS A 47 -5.43 -2.11 -7.95
C HIS A 47 -5.04 -1.53 -9.33
N GLN A 48 -4.14 -2.20 -10.06
CA GLN A 48 -3.66 -1.76 -11.37
C GLN A 48 -4.67 -2.09 -12.48
N ASN A 49 -4.93 -1.09 -13.32
CA ASN A 49 -5.77 -1.22 -14.50
C ASN A 49 -4.94 -1.72 -15.70
N SER A 50 -5.62 -2.15 -16.76
CA SER A 50 -4.96 -2.67 -17.98
C SER A 50 -4.15 -1.62 -18.74
N ASP A 51 -4.39 -0.32 -18.48
CA ASP A 51 -3.62 0.82 -19.01
C ASP A 51 -2.35 1.13 -18.17
N GLY A 52 -2.05 0.31 -17.16
CA GLY A 52 -0.95 0.54 -16.23
C GLY A 52 -1.26 1.57 -15.14
N GLY A 53 -2.42 2.23 -15.20
CA GLY A 53 -2.91 3.17 -14.20
C GLY A 53 -3.43 2.50 -12.94
N LEU A 54 -3.82 3.31 -11.95
CA LEU A 54 -4.26 2.81 -10.64
C LEU A 54 -5.61 3.38 -10.22
N GLY A 55 -6.43 2.50 -9.65
CA GLY A 55 -7.77 2.80 -9.18
C GLY A 55 -8.25 1.74 -8.17
N ASN A 56 -9.50 1.31 -8.30
CA ASN A 56 -10.04 0.15 -7.60
C ASN A 56 -9.86 0.19 -6.07
N ALA A 57 -10.12 1.33 -5.42
CA ALA A 57 -10.01 1.50 -3.97
C ALA A 57 -8.59 1.40 -3.37
N LEU A 58 -7.55 1.65 -4.17
CA LEU A 58 -6.17 1.78 -3.67
C LEU A 58 -6.07 2.92 -2.64
N GLU A 59 -6.58 4.09 -2.99
CA GLU A 59 -6.89 5.14 -2.02
C GLU A 59 -8.23 4.79 -1.35
N PRO A 60 -8.28 4.63 -0.01
CA PRO A 60 -9.46 4.13 0.68
C PRO A 60 -10.70 5.00 0.52
N ASP A 61 -10.57 6.28 0.20
CA ASP A 61 -11.74 7.14 -0.04
C ASP A 61 -12.18 7.18 -1.51
N LEU A 62 -11.40 6.59 -2.42
CA LEU A 62 -11.68 6.56 -3.87
C LEU A 62 -11.97 5.14 -4.36
N ARG A 63 -13.26 4.77 -4.34
CA ARG A 63 -13.74 3.43 -4.72
C ARG A 63 -13.92 3.21 -6.23
N GLY A 64 -13.67 4.24 -7.06
CA GLY A 64 -13.88 4.20 -8.50
C GLY A 64 -12.89 3.27 -9.22
N PRO A 65 -13.30 2.64 -10.34
CA PRO A 65 -12.42 1.75 -11.09
C PRO A 65 -11.40 2.50 -11.98
N GLY A 66 -11.71 3.74 -12.35
CA GLY A 66 -10.87 4.51 -13.27
C GLY A 66 -9.52 4.89 -12.69
N THR A 67 -8.52 4.97 -13.57
CA THR A 67 -7.20 5.52 -13.29
C THR A 67 -7.33 6.96 -12.78
N GLN A 68 -6.75 7.24 -11.62
CA GLN A 68 -6.87 8.54 -10.96
C GLN A 68 -5.52 8.99 -10.37
N PRO A 69 -5.24 10.31 -10.32
CA PRO A 69 -3.95 10.82 -9.80
C PRO A 69 -3.66 10.42 -8.36
N LEU A 70 -4.67 10.43 -7.48
CA LEU A 70 -4.47 10.15 -6.05
C LEU A 70 -4.08 8.68 -5.79
N PRO A 71 -4.75 7.66 -6.36
CA PRO A 71 -4.25 6.29 -6.32
C PRO A 71 -2.83 6.10 -6.86
N VAL A 72 -2.46 6.79 -7.94
CA VAL A 72 -1.08 6.74 -8.48
C VAL A 72 -0.08 7.28 -7.46
N GLU A 73 -0.41 8.40 -6.82
CA GLU A 73 0.42 9.00 -5.77
C GLU A 73 0.58 8.07 -4.56
N VAL A 74 -0.50 7.38 -4.15
CA VAL A 74 -0.45 6.33 -3.11
C VAL A 74 0.52 5.21 -3.49
N ALA A 75 0.48 4.71 -4.73
CA ALA A 75 1.40 3.66 -5.16
C ALA A 75 2.86 4.12 -5.18
N PHE A 76 3.13 5.35 -5.60
CA PHE A 76 4.48 5.91 -5.55
C PHE A 76 5.05 5.93 -4.13
N ARG A 77 4.22 6.27 -3.11
CA ARG A 77 4.66 6.13 -1.71
C ARG A 77 4.95 4.67 -1.35
N VAL A 78 4.14 3.71 -1.81
CA VAL A 78 4.39 2.28 -1.55
C VAL A 78 5.70 1.82 -2.21
N PHE A 79 5.99 2.24 -3.44
CA PHE A 79 7.25 1.90 -4.10
C PHE A 79 8.46 2.51 -3.39
N ASP A 80 8.36 3.78 -2.98
CA ASP A 80 9.43 4.47 -2.25
C ASP A 80 9.77 3.76 -0.94
N GLU A 81 8.75 3.49 -0.12
CA GLU A 81 8.94 2.85 1.18
C GLU A 81 9.48 1.41 1.09
N LEU A 82 9.15 0.71 0.01
CA LEU A 82 9.61 -0.65 -0.24
C LEU A 82 10.87 -0.72 -1.11
N ASP A 83 11.45 0.42 -1.49
CA ASP A 83 12.58 0.53 -2.44
C ASP A 83 12.35 -0.33 -3.69
N ALA A 84 11.20 -0.11 -4.33
CA ALA A 84 10.62 -1.00 -5.34
C ALA A 84 10.24 -0.27 -6.64
N PHE A 85 10.88 0.85 -6.96
CA PHE A 85 10.65 1.57 -8.23
C PHE A 85 11.05 0.76 -9.48
N GLY A 86 11.82 -0.32 -9.33
CA GLY A 86 12.10 -1.27 -10.40
C GLY A 86 11.00 -2.31 -10.63
N ASP A 87 9.91 -2.30 -9.86
CA ASP A 87 8.78 -3.19 -10.08
C ASP A 87 8.04 -2.81 -11.37
N PRO A 88 7.64 -3.79 -12.22
CA PRO A 88 6.91 -3.51 -13.46
C PRO A 88 5.64 -2.67 -13.29
N THR A 89 5.02 -2.71 -12.09
CA THR A 89 3.83 -1.92 -11.77
C THR A 89 4.09 -0.43 -11.59
N ALA A 90 5.35 -0.03 -11.46
CA ALA A 90 5.76 1.37 -11.42
C ALA A 90 5.70 2.04 -12.80
N HIS A 91 5.47 1.27 -13.86
CA HIS A 91 5.35 1.77 -15.23
C HIS A 91 3.88 2.02 -15.59
N TYR A 92 3.62 3.24 -16.05
CA TYR A 92 2.35 3.64 -16.65
C TYR A 92 2.52 3.66 -18.17
N ASP A 93 1.74 2.86 -18.90
CA ASP A 93 1.69 2.93 -20.35
C ASP A 93 0.67 3.99 -20.75
N ALA A 94 1.16 5.23 -20.90
CA ALA A 94 0.38 6.28 -21.51
C ALA A 94 0.18 5.94 -23.00
N ALA A 95 -0.93 5.29 -23.32
CA ALA A 95 -1.44 5.20 -24.69
C ALA A 95 -1.79 6.59 -25.24
#